data_AF-A0A645GC36-F1
#
_entry.id   AF-A0A645GC36-F1
#
_cell.length_a   1.000
_cell.length_b   1.000
_cell.length_c   1.000
_cell.angle_alpha   90.00
_cell.angle_beta   90.00
_cell.angle_gamma   90.00
#
_symmetry.space_group_name_H-M   'P 1'
#
loop_
_entity.id
_entity.type
_entity.pdbx_description
1 polymer ?
#
loop_
_entity_poly.entity_id
_entity_poly.type
_entity_poly.pdbx_seq_one_letter_code
_entity_poly.pdbx_strand_id
1 'polypeptide(L)'
;MHDDQIEWYEKTSAELAQQNGGEPVPALLFQHMPVPEEYQLLREAKPAESAVAVKGHHIFSSKNYVLKSGVEGQYNEPICSPCYNNGQFDSWKKMGDVRGAFFGHDHTNDFAGYVDGIMLAQCRGTGFNGYADGDRTGVRLIVLNENDLSTFETNTYMFRDFGLTSKSVSLVDSKLSNKQKSTIAKATKIGVGVAAACAATAVAVSKIKKKKD
;
A
#
# COMPACT_ATOMS: atom_id res chain seq x y z
N MET A 1 -10.39 12.82 -10.52
CA MET A 1 -9.79 13.29 -11.80
C MET A 1 -10.82 14.21 -12.45
N HIS A 2 -10.40 15.20 -13.21
CA HIS A 2 -11.34 16.00 -14.02
C HIS A 2 -11.56 15.31 -15.37
N ASP A 3 -12.70 15.55 -16.01
CA ASP A 3 -13.08 14.87 -17.25
C ASP A 3 -12.13 15.22 -18.40
N ASP A 4 -11.65 16.47 -18.46
CA ASP A 4 -10.66 16.93 -19.43
C ASP A 4 -9.31 16.20 -19.33
N GLN A 5 -8.93 15.78 -18.12
CA GLN A 5 -7.71 14.99 -17.90
C GLN A 5 -7.88 13.55 -18.40
N ILE A 6 -9.08 12.98 -18.29
CA ILE A 6 -9.41 11.67 -18.86
C ILE A 6 -9.43 11.75 -20.38
N GLU A 7 -10.13 12.74 -20.94
CA GLU A 7 -10.19 12.97 -22.40
C GLU A 7 -8.79 13.19 -22.99
N TRP A 8 -7.96 13.99 -22.32
CA TRP A 8 -6.58 14.19 -22.73
C TRP A 8 -5.77 12.88 -22.73
N TYR A 9 -5.90 12.06 -21.69
CA TYR A 9 -5.22 10.77 -21.61
C TYR A 9 -5.66 9.84 -22.74
N GLU A 10 -6.97 9.68 -22.94
CA GLU A 10 -7.50 8.79 -23.99
C GLU A 10 -7.04 9.24 -25.38
N LYS A 11 -7.10 10.55 -25.66
CA LYS A 11 -6.61 11.11 -26.92
C LYS A 11 -5.11 10.85 -27.11
N THR A 12 -4.31 11.12 -26.08
CA THR A 12 -2.85 10.94 -26.13
C THR A 12 -2.48 9.47 -26.34
N SER A 13 -3.14 8.56 -25.63
CA SER A 13 -2.92 7.11 -25.76
C SER A 13 -3.29 6.61 -27.16
N ALA A 14 -4.41 7.10 -27.74
CA ALA A 14 -4.80 6.77 -29.11
C ALA A 14 -3.79 7.29 -30.16
N GLU A 15 -3.29 8.52 -29.99
CA GLU A 15 -2.28 9.10 -30.88
C GLU A 15 -0.95 8.31 -30.82
N LEU A 16 -0.53 7.90 -29.63
CA LEU A 16 0.65 7.05 -29.44
C LEU A 16 0.46 5.66 -30.06
N ALA A 17 -0.72 5.06 -29.90
CA ALA A 17 -1.05 3.79 -30.54
C ALA A 17 -0.99 3.90 -32.07
N GLN A 18 -1.50 5.00 -32.65
CA GLN A 18 -1.40 5.25 -34.09
C GLN A 18 0.05 5.33 -34.58
N GLN A 19 0.93 5.97 -33.79
CA GLN A 19 2.37 6.03 -34.07
C GLN A 19 3.07 4.68 -33.88
N ASN A 20 2.49 3.79 -33.06
CA ASN A 20 2.97 2.44 -32.77
C ASN A 20 2.27 1.36 -33.63
N GLY A 21 1.96 1.67 -34.88
CA GLY A 21 1.39 0.70 -35.82
C GLY A 21 -0.06 0.27 -35.51
N GLY A 22 -0.78 1.04 -34.68
CA GLY A 22 -2.15 0.76 -34.24
C GLY A 22 -2.23 0.04 -32.90
N GLU A 23 -1.12 -0.41 -32.34
CA GLU A 23 -1.09 -1.14 -31.07
C GLU A 23 -0.83 -0.19 -29.88
N PRO A 24 -1.56 -0.34 -28.76
CA PRO A 24 -1.30 0.44 -27.55
C PRO A 24 0.16 0.32 -27.08
N VAL A 25 0.79 1.45 -26.76
CA VAL A 25 2.15 1.47 -26.19
C VAL A 25 2.05 1.06 -24.72
N PRO A 26 2.69 -0.04 -24.27
CA PRO A 26 2.63 -0.44 -22.87
C PRO A 26 3.11 0.67 -21.93
N ALA A 27 2.30 0.98 -20.91
CA ALA A 27 2.54 2.10 -20.01
C ALA A 27 2.50 1.68 -18.54
N LEU A 28 3.26 2.41 -17.72
CA LEU A 28 3.14 2.40 -16.26
C LEU A 28 2.64 3.78 -15.80
N LEU A 29 1.67 3.79 -14.91
CA LEU A 29 1.04 4.99 -14.40
C LEU A 29 1.54 5.32 -12.99
N PHE A 30 1.85 6.58 -12.74
CA PHE A 30 2.25 7.08 -11.43
C PHE A 30 1.29 8.18 -10.99
N GLN A 31 0.60 7.97 -9.87
CA GLN A 31 -0.37 8.92 -9.34
C GLN A 31 -0.24 9.03 -7.83
N HIS A 32 -0.42 10.22 -7.26
CA HIS A 32 -0.30 10.36 -5.80
C HIS A 32 -1.45 9.68 -5.04
N MET A 33 -2.70 9.95 -5.43
CA MET A 33 -3.90 9.41 -4.76
C MET A 33 -4.33 8.08 -5.38
N PRO A 34 -4.71 7.06 -4.60
CA PRO A 34 -5.20 5.80 -5.14
C PRO A 34 -6.59 5.92 -5.78
N VAL A 35 -6.89 4.99 -6.69
CA VAL A 35 -8.23 4.82 -7.26
C VAL A 35 -9.10 3.93 -6.36
N PRO A 36 -10.44 4.12 -6.34
CA PRO A 36 -11.34 3.31 -5.51
C PRO A 36 -11.26 1.80 -5.78
N GLU A 37 -10.80 1.39 -6.96
CA GLU A 37 -10.66 0.00 -7.39
C GLU A 37 -9.64 -0.79 -6.58
N GLU A 38 -8.72 -0.14 -5.85
CA GLU A 38 -7.87 -0.86 -4.90
C GLU A 38 -8.67 -1.58 -3.81
N TYR A 39 -9.89 -1.13 -3.47
CA TYR A 39 -10.77 -1.88 -2.56
C TYR A 39 -11.17 -3.25 -3.12
N GLN A 40 -11.05 -3.49 -4.44
CA GLN A 40 -11.24 -4.81 -5.03
C GLN A 40 -10.11 -5.78 -4.68
N LEU A 41 -8.94 -5.31 -4.23
CA LEU A 41 -7.86 -6.13 -3.67
C LEU A 41 -8.12 -6.52 -2.21
N LEU A 42 -9.16 -5.96 -1.60
CA LEU A 42 -9.52 -6.16 -0.21
C LEU A 42 -10.77 -7.04 -0.06
N ARG A 43 -10.91 -7.66 1.11
CA ARG A 43 -12.14 -8.30 1.55
C ARG A 43 -12.50 -7.86 2.96
N GLU A 44 -13.77 -7.98 3.30
CA GLU A 44 -14.23 -7.74 4.66
C GLU A 44 -13.53 -8.71 5.63
N ALA A 45 -13.07 -8.16 6.75
CA ALA A 45 -12.38 -8.89 7.79
C ALA A 45 -13.37 -9.74 8.59
N LYS A 46 -12.98 -10.97 8.91
CA LYS A 46 -13.72 -11.84 9.84
C LYS A 46 -13.51 -11.35 11.28
N PRO A 47 -14.41 -11.66 12.23
CA PRO A 47 -14.24 -11.27 13.63
C PRO A 47 -12.87 -11.68 14.24
N ALA A 48 -12.37 -12.85 13.86
CA ALA A 48 -11.06 -13.38 14.29
C ALA A 48 -9.85 -12.58 13.74
N GLU A 49 -10.04 -11.75 12.72
CA GLU A 49 -8.99 -10.97 12.06
C GLU A 49 -8.94 -9.52 12.56
N SER A 50 -9.74 -9.17 13.57
CA SER A 50 -9.85 -7.81 14.11
C SER A 50 -8.52 -7.16 14.51
N ALA A 51 -7.53 -7.96 14.94
CA ALA A 51 -6.19 -7.47 15.30
C ALA A 51 -5.37 -7.01 14.08
N VAL A 52 -5.68 -7.53 12.89
CA VAL A 52 -4.99 -7.23 11.63
C VAL A 52 -5.87 -6.49 10.62
N ALA A 53 -7.13 -6.24 10.94
CA ALA A 53 -8.05 -5.52 10.08
C ALA A 53 -7.82 -4.01 10.15
N VAL A 54 -8.06 -3.32 9.04
CA VAL A 54 -8.00 -1.85 8.95
C VAL A 54 -9.38 -1.34 8.55
N LYS A 55 -9.84 -0.27 9.20
CA LYS A 55 -11.15 0.34 8.88
C LYS A 55 -11.09 0.97 7.49
N GLY A 56 -12.13 0.81 6.67
CA GLY A 56 -12.20 1.51 5.39
C GLY A 56 -12.29 3.04 5.55
N HIS A 57 -12.06 3.77 4.47
CA HIS A 57 -12.15 5.22 4.41
C HIS A 57 -13.43 5.69 3.71
N HIS A 58 -13.95 6.87 4.07
CA HIS A 58 -15.15 7.47 3.47
C HIS A 58 -16.33 6.50 3.27
N ILE A 59 -16.74 6.27 2.02
CA ILE A 59 -17.87 5.40 1.65
C ILE A 59 -17.65 3.93 2.04
N PHE A 60 -16.40 3.53 2.30
CA PHE A 60 -16.02 2.19 2.75
C PHE A 60 -15.90 2.08 4.28
N SER A 61 -16.12 3.16 5.03
CA SER A 61 -15.86 3.23 6.48
C SER A 61 -16.80 2.42 7.38
N SER A 62 -17.86 1.82 6.83
CA SER A 62 -18.77 0.94 7.57
C SER A 62 -18.15 -0.42 7.91
N LYS A 63 -17.03 -0.78 7.29
CA LYS A 63 -16.41 -2.11 7.40
C LYS A 63 -14.92 -2.02 7.76
N ASN A 64 -14.38 -3.16 8.20
CA ASN A 64 -12.94 -3.36 8.32
C ASN A 64 -12.51 -4.38 7.27
N TYR A 65 -11.31 -4.18 6.73
CA TYR A 65 -10.79 -4.92 5.60
C TYR A 65 -9.44 -5.55 5.92
N VAL A 66 -9.16 -6.61 5.16
CA VAL A 66 -7.85 -7.27 5.04
C VAL A 66 -7.58 -7.54 3.56
N LEU A 67 -6.32 -7.76 3.21
CA LEU A 67 -5.95 -8.17 1.85
C LEU A 67 -6.66 -9.49 1.45
N LYS A 68 -7.07 -9.59 0.19
CA LYS A 68 -7.47 -10.87 -0.41
C LYS A 68 -6.26 -11.81 -0.50
N SER A 69 -6.53 -13.10 -0.58
CA SER A 69 -5.50 -14.09 -0.88
C SER A 69 -4.87 -13.81 -2.25
N GLY A 70 -3.55 -13.90 -2.34
CA GLY A 70 -2.81 -13.63 -3.58
C GLY A 70 -2.45 -12.17 -3.82
N VAL A 71 -2.87 -11.25 -2.95
CA VAL A 71 -2.37 -9.87 -2.94
C VAL A 71 -1.14 -9.82 -2.05
N GLU A 72 -0.03 -9.33 -2.59
CA GLU A 72 1.25 -9.28 -1.89
C GLU A 72 1.41 -7.97 -1.11
N GLY A 73 2.31 -7.94 -0.13
CA GLY A 73 2.62 -6.77 0.69
C GLY A 73 1.72 -6.59 1.91
N GLN A 74 1.65 -5.35 2.41
CA GLN A 74 1.02 -4.98 3.68
C GLN A 74 -0.05 -3.92 3.48
N TYR A 75 -1.18 -4.15 4.16
CA TYR A 75 -2.28 -3.21 4.32
C TYR A 75 -2.36 -2.75 5.78
N ASN A 76 -1.85 -1.54 6.02
CA ASN A 76 -1.57 -0.99 7.34
C ASN A 76 -2.47 0.21 7.67
N GLU A 77 -2.94 0.94 6.67
CA GLU A 77 -3.85 2.07 6.85
C GLU A 77 -4.93 2.13 5.77
N PRO A 78 -6.05 2.85 6.01
CA PRO A 78 -7.17 2.91 5.09
C PRO A 78 -6.75 3.45 3.72
N ILE A 79 -7.30 2.91 2.62
CA ILE A 79 -7.03 3.45 1.28
C ILE A 79 -7.73 4.80 1.16
N CYS A 80 -6.98 5.88 0.95
CA CYS A 80 -7.52 7.22 0.81
C CYS A 80 -7.92 7.52 -0.64
N SER A 81 -8.81 6.72 -1.20
CA SER A 81 -9.36 6.98 -2.53
C SER A 81 -10.42 8.08 -2.50
N PRO A 82 -10.68 8.75 -3.64
CA PRO A 82 -11.84 9.61 -3.79
C PRO A 82 -13.17 8.90 -3.45
N CYS A 83 -14.15 9.67 -2.96
CA CYS A 83 -15.50 9.16 -2.67
C CYS A 83 -16.34 8.84 -3.91
N TYR A 84 -15.92 9.38 -5.07
CA TYR A 84 -16.63 9.26 -6.33
C TYR A 84 -15.71 8.66 -7.37
N ASN A 85 -16.19 7.63 -8.06
CA ASN A 85 -15.53 7.05 -9.20
C ASN A 85 -16.01 7.78 -10.46
N ASN A 86 -15.11 8.49 -11.12
CA ASN A 86 -15.40 9.26 -12.32
C ASN A 86 -14.97 8.54 -13.61
N GLY A 87 -14.73 7.22 -13.55
CA GLY A 87 -14.36 6.42 -14.73
C GLY A 87 -12.88 6.46 -15.08
N GLN A 88 -12.02 6.98 -14.21
CA GLN A 88 -10.57 7.02 -14.46
C GLN A 88 -9.99 5.62 -14.70
N PHE A 89 -10.33 4.64 -13.87
CA PHE A 89 -9.83 3.27 -14.05
C PHE A 89 -10.45 2.60 -15.30
N ASP A 90 -11.70 2.94 -15.61
CA ASP A 90 -12.37 2.45 -16.82
C ASP A 90 -11.72 2.98 -18.10
N SER A 91 -11.20 4.21 -18.10
CA SER A 91 -10.45 4.73 -19.25
C SER A 91 -9.13 3.97 -19.45
N TRP A 92 -8.44 3.57 -18.38
CA TRP A 92 -7.23 2.75 -18.48
C TRP A 92 -7.52 1.40 -19.14
N LYS A 93 -8.62 0.75 -18.73
CA LYS A 93 -9.07 -0.51 -19.35
C LYS A 93 -9.45 -0.31 -20.81
N LYS A 94 -10.15 0.78 -21.12
CA LYS A 94 -10.58 1.12 -22.49
C LYS A 94 -9.40 1.32 -23.43
N MET A 95 -8.35 2.01 -22.98
CA MET A 95 -7.16 2.25 -23.81
C MET A 95 -6.24 1.03 -23.88
N GLY A 96 -6.20 0.20 -22.84
CA GLY A 96 -5.49 -1.10 -22.86
C GLY A 96 -3.95 -0.99 -22.87
N ASP A 97 -3.41 0.20 -22.62
CA ASP A 97 -1.99 0.52 -22.56
C ASP A 97 -1.39 0.31 -21.15
N VAL A 98 -2.11 0.70 -20.09
CA VAL A 98 -1.61 0.64 -18.71
C VAL A 98 -1.47 -0.80 -18.21
N ARG A 99 -0.24 -1.21 -17.89
CA ARG A 99 0.08 -2.54 -17.29
C ARG A 99 0.13 -2.50 -15.77
N GLY A 100 0.51 -1.35 -15.22
CA GLY A 100 0.56 -1.14 -13.77
C GLY A 100 0.40 0.32 -13.39
N ALA A 101 -0.24 0.56 -12.25
CA ALA A 101 -0.46 1.86 -11.65
C ALA A 101 0.08 1.87 -10.22
N PHE A 102 0.88 2.88 -9.91
CA PHE A 102 1.61 3.01 -8.65
C PHE A 102 1.16 4.25 -7.90
N PHE A 103 0.77 4.04 -6.65
CA PHE A 103 0.16 5.05 -5.80
C PHE A 103 1.02 5.39 -4.59
N GLY A 104 0.93 6.64 -4.13
CA GLY A 104 1.49 7.06 -2.86
C GLY A 104 0.37 7.39 -1.88
N HIS A 105 0.55 8.49 -1.15
CA HIS A 105 -0.41 9.05 -0.18
C HIS A 105 -0.65 8.19 1.07
N ASP A 106 -0.90 6.90 0.92
CA ASP A 106 -1.03 5.95 2.03
C ASP A 106 0.37 5.46 2.46
N HIS A 107 0.95 6.20 3.40
CA HIS A 107 2.37 6.15 3.77
C HIS A 107 2.94 4.81 4.25
N THR A 108 2.09 3.88 4.67
CA THR A 108 2.46 2.60 5.31
C THR A 108 1.99 1.39 4.52
N ASN A 109 1.18 1.60 3.49
CA ASN A 109 0.75 0.56 2.56
C ASN A 109 1.86 0.28 1.53
N ASP A 110 2.02 -0.98 1.16
CA ASP A 110 2.91 -1.39 0.06
C ASP A 110 2.38 -2.62 -0.68
N PHE A 111 1.07 -2.86 -0.58
CA PHE A 111 0.47 -4.00 -1.24
C PHE A 111 0.48 -3.82 -2.75
N ALA A 112 0.47 -4.94 -3.47
CA ALA A 112 0.37 -4.98 -4.92
C ALA A 112 -0.50 -6.17 -5.35
N GLY A 113 -1.40 -5.93 -6.29
CA GLY A 113 -2.24 -6.98 -6.87
C GLY A 113 -2.95 -6.52 -8.14
N TYR A 114 -3.48 -7.47 -8.89
CA TYR A 114 -4.15 -7.21 -10.15
C TYR A 114 -5.65 -6.95 -9.97
N VAL A 115 -6.14 -5.92 -10.66
CA VAL A 115 -7.57 -5.65 -10.88
C VAL A 115 -7.78 -5.52 -12.38
N ASP A 116 -8.66 -6.32 -12.97
CA ASP A 116 -8.98 -6.31 -14.41
C ASP A 116 -7.74 -6.30 -15.33
N GLY A 117 -6.68 -7.03 -14.95
CA GLY A 117 -5.44 -7.14 -15.73
C GLY A 117 -4.43 -6.00 -15.53
N ILE A 118 -4.74 -4.99 -14.71
CA ILE A 118 -3.84 -3.89 -14.36
C ILE A 118 -3.32 -4.11 -12.93
N MET A 119 -2.00 -4.08 -12.74
CA MET A 119 -1.41 -4.12 -11.40
C MET A 119 -1.68 -2.80 -10.68
N LEU A 120 -2.32 -2.82 -9.51
CA LEU A 120 -2.44 -1.67 -8.63
C LEU A 120 -1.51 -1.87 -7.44
N ALA A 121 -0.61 -0.91 -7.22
CA ALA A 121 0.44 -1.05 -6.23
C ALA A 121 0.64 0.21 -5.39
N GLN A 122 0.56 0.05 -4.08
CA GLN A 122 0.90 1.08 -3.11
C GLN A 122 2.42 1.18 -2.94
N CYS A 123 2.90 2.41 -2.84
CA CYS A 123 4.29 2.77 -2.63
C CYS A 123 4.43 3.48 -1.29
N ARG A 124 4.97 2.74 -0.34
CA ARG A 124 5.26 3.22 1.01
C ARG A 124 6.10 4.49 1.02
N GLY A 125 5.91 5.32 2.05
CA GLY A 125 6.77 6.46 2.32
C GLY A 125 8.23 6.08 2.61
N THR A 126 9.15 6.93 2.13
CA THR A 126 10.59 6.80 2.33
C THR A 126 11.10 7.56 3.57
N GLY A 127 10.33 8.55 4.04
CA GLY A 127 10.71 9.43 5.16
C GLY A 127 10.48 8.80 6.53
N PHE A 128 11.28 9.21 7.52
CA PHE A 128 11.25 8.68 8.90
C PHE A 128 10.39 9.49 9.88
N ASN A 129 9.79 10.59 9.43
CA ASN A 129 9.03 11.54 10.26
C ASN A 129 7.61 11.76 9.70
N GLY A 130 6.74 12.37 10.51
CA GLY A 130 5.45 12.90 10.10
C GLY A 130 4.35 11.85 9.92
N TYR A 131 4.66 10.73 9.26
CA TYR A 131 3.68 9.66 8.96
C TYR A 131 4.33 8.28 8.73
N ALA A 132 5.58 8.12 9.18
CA ALA A 132 6.29 6.86 9.06
C ALA A 132 5.76 5.81 10.06
N ASP A 133 5.85 4.54 9.67
CA ASP A 133 5.77 3.44 10.63
C ASP A 133 7.16 3.13 11.21
N GLY A 134 7.71 4.08 11.96
CA GLY A 134 9.06 4.02 12.49
C GLY A 134 10.13 3.94 11.40
N ASP A 135 10.96 2.90 11.45
CA ASP A 135 12.02 2.63 10.45
C ASP A 135 11.59 1.66 9.34
N ARG A 136 10.29 1.32 9.28
CA ARG A 136 9.73 0.44 8.24
C ARG A 136 9.43 1.23 6.97
N THR A 137 10.28 2.16 6.59
CA THR A 137 10.17 2.88 5.33
C THR A 137 10.67 2.00 4.19
N GLY A 138 10.25 2.26 2.97
CA GLY A 138 10.65 1.45 1.84
C GLY A 138 10.56 2.18 0.51
N VAL A 139 11.14 1.57 -0.51
CA VAL A 139 11.06 1.98 -1.91
C VAL A 139 10.55 0.82 -2.73
N ARG A 140 9.83 1.11 -3.81
CA ARG A 140 9.42 0.09 -4.78
C ARG A 140 10.36 0.11 -5.97
N LEU A 141 10.93 -1.05 -6.28
CA LEU A 141 11.67 -1.29 -7.51
C LEU A 141 10.69 -1.79 -8.58
N ILE A 142 10.84 -1.27 -9.79
CA ILE A 142 10.13 -1.73 -10.99
C ILE A 142 11.22 -2.09 -11.99
N VAL A 143 11.18 -3.31 -12.51
CA VAL A 143 12.15 -3.81 -13.50
C VAL A 143 11.42 -4.06 -14.81
N LEU A 144 11.89 -3.40 -15.86
CA LEU A 144 11.39 -3.54 -17.22
C LEU A 144 12.37 -4.40 -18.03
N ASN A 145 11.84 -5.34 -18.81
CA ASN A 145 12.64 -6.07 -19.79
C ASN A 145 12.51 -5.36 -21.14
N GLU A 146 13.62 -4.80 -21.65
CA GLU A 146 13.62 -4.11 -22.94
C GLU A 146 13.18 -4.99 -24.12
N ASN A 147 13.33 -6.32 -23.99
CA ASN A 147 12.93 -7.29 -25.01
C ASN A 147 11.47 -7.75 -24.87
N ASP A 148 10.81 -7.46 -23.75
CA ASP A 148 9.40 -7.76 -23.50
C ASP A 148 8.79 -6.72 -22.56
N LEU A 149 8.18 -5.69 -23.16
CA LEU A 149 7.46 -4.63 -22.44
C LEU A 149 6.00 -4.98 -22.16
N SER A 150 5.54 -6.20 -22.49
CA SER A 150 4.18 -6.63 -22.16
C SER A 150 4.02 -6.93 -20.66
N THR A 151 5.14 -7.18 -19.97
CA THR A 151 5.21 -7.49 -18.54
C THR A 151 6.26 -6.64 -17.83
N PHE A 152 6.25 -6.66 -16.50
CA PHE A 152 7.26 -6.06 -15.65
C PHE A 152 7.30 -6.80 -14.31
N GLU A 153 8.42 -6.67 -13.60
CA GLU A 153 8.54 -7.16 -12.22
C GLU A 153 8.53 -5.98 -11.26
N THR A 154 7.98 -6.19 -10.05
CA THR A 154 8.05 -5.17 -9.01
C THR A 154 8.21 -5.78 -7.63
N ASN A 155 9.05 -5.16 -6.80
CA ASN A 155 9.32 -5.57 -5.43
C ASN A 155 9.48 -4.36 -4.52
N THR A 156 9.05 -4.47 -3.27
CA THR A 156 9.28 -3.44 -2.25
C THR A 156 10.51 -3.81 -1.44
N TYR A 157 11.47 -2.87 -1.35
CA TYR A 157 12.65 -2.98 -0.50
C TYR A 157 12.52 -2.06 0.70
N MET A 158 12.62 -2.63 1.88
CA MET A 158 12.56 -1.88 3.14
C MET A 158 13.93 -1.31 3.48
N PHE A 159 13.95 -0.16 4.15
CA PHE A 159 15.16 0.40 4.75
C PHE A 159 15.91 -0.62 5.61
N ARG A 160 15.17 -1.48 6.31
CA ARG A 160 15.71 -2.54 7.18
C ARG A 160 16.38 -3.68 6.42
N ASP A 161 16.02 -3.92 5.16
CA ASP A 161 16.59 -4.99 4.34
C ASP A 161 18.07 -4.71 4.02
N PHE A 162 18.46 -3.43 4.05
CA PHE A 162 19.84 -2.99 3.86
C PHE A 162 20.71 -3.09 5.14
N GLY A 163 20.18 -3.65 6.23
CA GLY A 163 20.90 -3.76 7.50
C GLY A 163 21.14 -2.41 8.19
N LEU A 164 20.40 -1.36 7.79
CA LEU A 164 20.53 -0.02 8.32
C LEU A 164 19.65 0.20 9.55
N THR A 165 20.04 1.14 10.42
CA THR A 165 19.25 1.56 11.58
C THR A 165 19.11 3.06 11.56
N SER A 166 17.88 3.56 11.69
CA SER A 166 17.63 4.99 11.74
C SER A 166 17.99 5.56 13.11
N LYS A 167 18.71 6.70 13.13
CA LYS A 167 18.99 7.48 14.34
C LYS A 167 17.88 8.49 14.67
N SER A 168 16.96 8.75 13.74
CA SER A 168 15.86 9.71 13.91
C SER A 168 14.58 9.08 14.47
N VAL A 169 14.52 7.75 14.57
CA VAL A 169 13.36 6.99 15.04
C VAL A 169 13.59 6.52 16.49
N SER A 170 12.59 6.66 17.35
CA SER A 170 12.70 6.21 18.74
C SER A 170 12.85 4.68 18.84
N LEU A 171 13.43 4.18 19.94
CA LEU A 171 13.55 2.73 20.19
C LEU A 171 12.20 2.00 20.26
N VAL A 172 11.12 2.71 20.61
CA VAL A 172 9.78 2.13 20.65
C VAL A 172 9.23 2.01 19.23
N ASP A 173 9.37 3.06 18.42
CA ASP A 173 8.87 3.11 17.05
C ASP A 173 9.65 2.20 16.10
N SER A 174 10.94 1.95 16.36
CA SER A 174 11.73 0.95 15.60
C SER A 174 11.33 -0.50 15.91
N LYS A 175 10.70 -0.75 17.07
CA LYS A 175 10.30 -2.10 17.48
C LYS A 175 8.84 -2.42 17.21
N LEU A 176 7.94 -1.46 17.41
CA LEU A 176 6.49 -1.66 17.27
C LEU A 176 5.94 -0.86 16.10
N SER A 177 5.16 -1.53 15.25
CA SER A 177 4.40 -0.86 14.21
C SER A 177 3.27 0.00 14.80
N ASN A 178 2.79 0.99 14.04
CA ASN A 178 1.62 1.80 14.34
C ASN A 178 0.38 0.94 14.60
N LYS A 179 0.23 -0.13 13.82
CA LYS A 179 -0.86 -1.12 13.98
C LYS A 179 -0.75 -1.88 15.30
N GLN A 180 0.43 -2.37 15.66
CA GLN A 180 0.67 -3.03 16.96
C GLN A 180 0.43 -2.07 18.13
N LYS A 181 0.94 -0.83 18.05
CA LYS A 181 0.72 0.21 19.08
C LYS A 181 -0.78 0.50 19.27
N SER A 182 -1.54 0.60 18.18
CA SER A 182 -3.00 0.80 18.21
C SER A 182 -3.73 -0.39 18.85
N THR A 183 -3.38 -1.62 18.48
CA THR A 183 -3.97 -2.85 19.06
C THR A 183 -3.69 -2.96 20.56
N ILE A 184 -2.45 -2.70 21.00
CA ILE A 184 -2.09 -2.68 22.42
C ILE A 184 -2.90 -1.62 23.17
N ALA A 185 -2.99 -0.40 22.63
CA ALA A 185 -3.75 0.68 23.26
C ALA A 185 -5.25 0.34 23.42
N LYS A 186 -5.85 -0.32 22.42
CA LYS A 186 -7.24 -0.81 22.50
C LYS A 186 -7.40 -1.90 23.57
N ALA A 187 -6.50 -2.87 23.63
CA ALA A 187 -6.56 -3.95 24.61
C ALA A 187 -6.45 -3.42 26.05
N THR A 188 -5.53 -2.48 26.31
CA THR A 188 -5.36 -1.84 27.63
C THR A 188 -6.63 -1.10 28.07
N LYS A 189 -7.33 -0.43 27.16
CA LYS A 189 -8.60 0.27 27.48
C LYS A 189 -9.74 -0.69 27.88
N ILE A 190 -9.71 -1.94 27.42
CA ILE A 190 -10.77 -2.94 27.66
C ILE A 190 -10.44 -3.80 28.90
N GLY A 191 -9.30 -3.57 29.57
CA GLY A 191 -8.91 -4.30 30.78
C GLY A 191 -8.46 -5.74 30.54
N VAL A 192 -8.25 -6.13 29.28
CA VAL A 192 -7.65 -7.43 28.94
C VAL A 192 -6.14 -7.30 29.18
N GLY A 193 -5.63 -8.05 30.16
CA GLY A 193 -4.21 -8.05 30.52
C GLY A 193 -3.30 -8.20 29.30
N VAL A 194 -2.23 -7.40 29.29
CA VAL A 194 -1.22 -7.22 28.23
C VAL A 194 -0.65 -8.55 27.68
N ALA A 195 -0.82 -9.68 28.39
CA ALA A 195 -0.33 -11.00 28.01
C ALA A 195 -0.86 -11.53 26.65
N ALA A 196 -2.11 -11.26 26.27
CA ALA A 196 -2.66 -11.76 25.00
C ALA A 196 -2.21 -10.94 23.78
N ALA A 197 -1.87 -9.67 23.96
CA ALA A 197 -1.37 -8.79 22.89
C ALA A 197 0.16 -8.86 22.70
N CYS A 198 0.86 -9.63 23.54
CA CYS A 198 2.31 -9.60 23.67
C CYS A 198 3.03 -10.91 23.34
N ALA A 199 2.57 -11.67 22.33
CA ALA A 199 3.46 -12.67 21.73
C ALA A 199 4.69 -12.01 21.05
N ALA A 200 4.59 -10.75 20.62
CA ALA A 200 5.71 -10.00 20.01
C ALA A 200 6.45 -9.04 20.98
N THR A 201 5.79 -8.56 22.04
CA THR A 201 6.28 -7.45 22.88
C THR A 201 7.12 -7.90 24.08
N ALA A 202 6.91 -9.12 24.60
CA ALA A 202 7.60 -9.61 25.81
C ALA A 202 9.13 -9.78 25.59
N VAL A 203 9.57 -10.02 24.36
CA VAL A 203 10.99 -10.16 24.00
C VAL A 203 11.70 -8.80 23.93
N ALA A 204 10.98 -7.72 23.59
CA ALA A 204 11.56 -6.39 23.46
C ALA A 204 11.84 -5.72 24.82
N VAL A 205 10.96 -5.92 25.80
CA VAL A 205 11.06 -5.29 27.13
C VAL A 205 12.06 -6.04 28.03
N SER A 206 12.12 -7.37 27.96
CA SER A 206 13.08 -8.17 28.74
C SER A 206 14.55 -7.93 28.32
N LYS A 207 14.81 -7.70 27.01
CA LYS A 207 16.16 -7.38 26.51
C LYS A 207 16.64 -5.97 26.88
N ILE A 208 15.73 -5.03 27.17
CA ILE A 208 16.10 -3.66 27.60
C ILE A 208 16.53 -3.66 29.07
N LYS A 209 15.91 -4.48 29.93
CA LYS A 209 16.33 -4.62 31.33
C LYS A 209 17.70 -5.29 31.46
N LYS A 210 18.00 -6.32 30.67
CA LYS A 210 19.29 -7.05 30.74
C LYS A 210 20.53 -6.31 30.22
N LYS A 211 20.37 -5.11 29.62
CA LYS A 211 21.50 -4.34 29.06
C LYS A 211 21.91 -3.15 29.93
N LYS A 212 21.29 -3.01 31.11
CA LYS A 212 21.53 -1.92 32.06
C LYS A 212 22.20 -2.37 33.37
N ASP A 213 22.58 -3.64 33.45
CA ASP A 213 23.36 -4.21 34.54
C ASP A 213 24.74 -4.65 34.02
#